data_AF-A0A0F9KU39-F1
#
_entry.id   AF-A0A0F9KU39-F1
#
_cell.length_a   1.000
_cell.length_b   1.000
_cell.length_c   1.000
_cell.angle_alpha   90.00
_cell.angle_beta   90.00
_cell.angle_gamma   90.00
#
_symmetry.space_group_name_H-M   'P 1'
#
loop_
_entity.id
_entity.type
_entity.pdbx_description
1 polymer ?
#
loop_
_entity_poly.entity_id
_entity_poly.type
_entity_poly.pdbx_seq_one_letter_code
_entity_poly.pdbx_strand_id
1 'polypeptide(L)'
;MSIIAGSVDFAHCISNSTPYLTHPFRHVFDKFKHDYYREWNDSSVTLSYWHRIISPESISDTQPINTHELVLLADLRLDNRAELLNQLNGVNPPSPDSDLVLAAYKKWGKDCVNHMLGGFAIAIWNKETETLFCARDQVGNKPLYYADIKDSSGHTFIFCTSPTGILKHPKATREIDPEGVFNILMGSVCNEETATLFSGIKRLAAGFCLQANKKGTELWRYWEPEPGNPVRFTNENDYVEGFNEKLEQAVKACINTELPVSSFLSGGLDSSTVSCMANKLLHRSDKRLITSSFVLPEYEAGIDERKYIDDILQENDFEHFYITR
;
A
#
# COMPACT_ATOMS: atom_id res chain seq x y z
N MET A 1 -1.06 5.67 -7.14
CA MET A 1 -0.57 4.37 -6.65
C MET A 1 -0.80 3.34 -7.74
N SER A 2 0.02 2.30 -7.81
CA SER A 2 -0.26 1.17 -8.68
C SER A 2 -1.45 0.38 -8.14
N ILE A 3 -2.06 -0.46 -8.97
CA ILE A 3 -3.16 -1.33 -8.58
C ILE A 3 -2.76 -2.77 -8.89
N ILE A 4 -2.91 -3.65 -7.90
CA ILE A 4 -2.83 -5.10 -8.09
C ILE A 4 -4.22 -5.70 -7.92
N ALA A 5 -4.56 -6.66 -8.75
CA ALA A 5 -5.76 -7.46 -8.61
C ALA A 5 -5.47 -8.90 -9.06
N GLY A 6 -6.12 -9.86 -8.45
CA GLY A 6 -6.01 -11.24 -8.90
C GLY A 6 -7.16 -12.12 -8.41
N SER A 7 -7.35 -13.22 -9.12
CA SER A 7 -8.28 -14.28 -8.74
C SER A 7 -7.63 -15.63 -8.96
N VAL A 8 -7.88 -16.56 -8.04
CA VAL A 8 -7.41 -17.93 -8.07
C VAL A 8 -8.60 -18.85 -7.86
N ASP A 9 -8.84 -19.78 -8.77
CA ASP A 9 -9.85 -20.82 -8.63
C ASP A 9 -9.20 -22.16 -8.27
N PHE A 10 -9.21 -22.51 -6.98
CA PHE A 10 -8.64 -23.77 -6.49
C PHE A 10 -9.52 -24.99 -6.80
N ALA A 11 -10.71 -24.81 -7.39
CA ALA A 11 -11.65 -25.89 -7.67
C ALA A 11 -11.34 -26.67 -8.97
N HIS A 12 -10.46 -26.14 -9.83
CA HIS A 12 -10.39 -26.56 -11.24
C HIS A 12 -9.96 -28.02 -11.50
N CYS A 13 -9.67 -28.81 -10.46
CA CYS A 13 -9.46 -30.26 -10.55
C CYS A 13 -10.75 -31.10 -10.58
N ILE A 14 -11.95 -30.50 -10.45
CA ILE A 14 -13.22 -31.25 -10.42
C ILE A 14 -14.19 -30.72 -11.50
N SER A 15 -14.12 -31.32 -12.68
CA SER A 15 -15.10 -31.23 -13.79
C SER A 15 -14.95 -30.09 -14.82
N ASN A 16 -15.04 -30.51 -16.09
CA ASN A 16 -15.03 -29.72 -17.34
C ASN A 16 -16.24 -28.77 -17.53
N SER A 17 -16.87 -28.25 -16.48
CA SER A 17 -18.22 -27.67 -16.62
C SER A 17 -18.30 -26.14 -16.65
N THR A 18 -17.24 -25.40 -16.30
CA THR A 18 -17.22 -23.93 -16.48
C THR A 18 -15.82 -23.43 -16.88
N PRO A 19 -15.65 -22.69 -17.98
CA PRO A 19 -14.35 -22.11 -18.33
C PRO A 19 -13.96 -21.06 -17.28
N TYR A 20 -12.70 -21.11 -16.83
CA TYR A 20 -12.12 -20.08 -15.98
C TYR A 20 -12.34 -18.70 -16.61
N LEU A 21 -12.73 -17.73 -15.78
CA LEU A 21 -13.03 -16.38 -16.26
C LEU A 21 -11.74 -15.71 -16.72
N THR A 22 -11.62 -15.48 -18.02
CA THR A 22 -10.50 -14.75 -18.60
C THR A 22 -10.73 -13.24 -18.44
N HIS A 23 -9.70 -12.51 -18.00
CA HIS A 23 -9.70 -11.04 -17.89
C HIS A 23 -10.76 -10.40 -16.93
N PRO A 24 -10.99 -10.94 -15.72
CA PRO A 24 -12.04 -10.43 -14.80
C PRO A 24 -11.91 -8.96 -14.41
N PHE A 25 -10.72 -8.38 -14.52
CA PHE A 25 -10.44 -7.03 -14.01
C PHE A 25 -10.12 -6.00 -15.10
N ARG A 26 -9.98 -6.41 -16.36
CA ARG A 26 -9.35 -5.62 -17.43
C ARG A 26 -9.88 -4.19 -17.55
N HIS A 27 -11.19 -4.01 -17.47
CA HIS A 27 -11.86 -2.71 -17.68
C HIS A 27 -12.25 -2.00 -16.37
N VAL A 28 -11.90 -2.56 -15.21
CA VAL A 28 -12.37 -2.03 -13.92
C VAL A 28 -11.76 -0.67 -13.60
N PHE A 29 -10.52 -0.45 -14.02
CA PHE A 29 -9.74 0.73 -13.65
C PHE A 29 -9.42 1.66 -14.83
N ASP A 30 -10.09 1.51 -15.98
CA ASP A 30 -9.86 2.31 -17.19
C ASP A 30 -10.04 3.83 -16.98
N LYS A 31 -10.87 4.22 -16.01
CA LYS A 31 -11.07 5.62 -15.63
C LYS A 31 -9.89 6.25 -14.88
N PHE A 32 -8.98 5.45 -14.36
CA PHE A 32 -7.82 5.92 -13.60
C PHE A 32 -6.59 5.96 -14.50
N LYS A 33 -5.80 7.02 -14.36
CA LYS A 33 -4.52 7.14 -15.05
C LYS A 33 -3.54 6.09 -14.53
N HIS A 34 -3.02 5.29 -15.46
CA HIS A 34 -1.95 4.33 -15.26
C HIS A 34 -0.97 4.45 -16.43
N ASP A 35 0.32 4.20 -16.17
CA ASP A 35 1.36 4.31 -17.19
C ASP A 35 1.33 3.10 -18.13
N TYR A 36 0.99 1.92 -17.61
CA TYR A 36 0.64 0.75 -18.41
C TYR A 36 -0.23 -0.25 -17.63
N TYR A 37 -0.86 -1.17 -18.35
CA TYR A 37 -1.56 -2.33 -17.80
C TYR A 37 -0.93 -3.62 -18.35
N ARG A 38 -0.77 -4.62 -17.47
CA ARG A 38 -0.36 -5.98 -17.85
C ARG A 38 -1.12 -7.00 -17.04
N GLU A 39 -1.23 -8.19 -17.60
CA GLU A 39 -1.87 -9.31 -16.95
C GLU A 39 -1.11 -10.60 -17.26
N TRP A 40 -1.05 -11.48 -16.27
CA TRP A 40 -0.61 -12.85 -16.40
C TRP A 40 -1.79 -13.77 -16.11
N ASN A 41 -1.96 -14.79 -16.95
CA ASN A 41 -3.01 -15.79 -16.82
C ASN A 41 -2.42 -17.19 -16.88
N ASP A 42 -3.05 -18.09 -16.14
CA ASP A 42 -2.89 -19.54 -16.19
C ASP A 42 -4.28 -20.19 -16.14
N SER A 43 -4.34 -21.52 -16.17
CA SER A 43 -5.57 -22.32 -16.18
C SER A 43 -6.56 -21.98 -15.06
N SER A 44 -6.09 -21.52 -13.91
CA SER A 44 -6.91 -21.21 -12.73
C SER A 44 -6.56 -19.89 -12.05
N VAL A 45 -5.65 -19.10 -12.63
CA VAL A 45 -5.13 -17.89 -11.99
C VAL A 45 -5.07 -16.72 -12.97
N THR A 46 -5.52 -15.56 -12.51
CA THR A 46 -5.39 -14.29 -13.20
C THR A 46 -4.74 -13.30 -12.25
N LEU A 47 -3.67 -12.65 -12.70
CA LEU A 47 -2.92 -11.63 -11.97
C LEU A 47 -2.77 -10.39 -12.85
N SER A 48 -3.45 -9.31 -12.47
CA SER A 48 -3.50 -8.04 -13.19
C SER A 48 -2.75 -6.93 -12.45
N TYR A 49 -2.03 -6.09 -13.21
CA TYR A 49 -1.28 -4.94 -12.70
C TYR A 49 -1.55 -3.68 -13.52
N TRP A 50 -1.94 -2.60 -12.85
CA TRP A 50 -1.95 -1.25 -13.42
C TRP A 50 -0.81 -0.47 -12.76
N HIS A 51 0.21 -0.18 -13.55
CA HIS A 51 1.40 0.49 -13.06
C HIS A 51 1.19 1.99 -12.97
N ARG A 52 1.69 2.60 -11.91
CA ARG A 52 1.86 4.05 -11.80
C ARG A 52 3.29 4.35 -11.38
N ILE A 53 4.01 5.09 -12.22
CA ILE A 53 5.35 5.61 -11.90
C ILE A 53 5.20 6.67 -10.82
N ILE A 54 5.83 6.44 -9.66
CA ILE A 54 5.81 7.33 -8.50
C ILE A 54 7.25 7.60 -8.03
N SER A 55 8.05 6.57 -7.78
CA SER A 55 9.46 6.71 -7.41
C SER A 55 10.38 6.52 -8.63
N PRO A 56 11.63 7.01 -8.58
CA PRO A 56 12.62 6.75 -9.64
C PRO A 56 12.73 5.25 -9.99
N GLU A 57 12.64 4.39 -8.99
CA GLU A 57 12.86 2.95 -9.17
C GLU A 57 11.62 2.21 -9.67
N SER A 58 10.46 2.86 -9.61
CA SER A 58 9.25 2.37 -10.28
C SER A 58 9.31 2.55 -11.80
N ILE A 59 10.17 3.43 -12.35
CA ILE A 59 10.27 3.69 -13.80
C ILE A 59 10.57 2.42 -14.60
N SER A 60 11.48 1.59 -14.10
CA SER A 60 11.88 0.33 -14.73
C SER A 60 11.09 -0.88 -14.21
N ASP A 61 10.16 -0.68 -13.28
CA ASP A 61 9.39 -1.77 -12.68
C ASP A 61 8.43 -2.35 -13.71
N THR A 62 8.53 -3.67 -13.92
CA THR A 62 7.79 -4.39 -14.94
C THR A 62 7.10 -5.61 -14.33
N GLN A 63 5.86 -5.41 -13.88
CA GLN A 63 5.03 -6.47 -13.28
C GLN A 63 3.82 -6.85 -14.16
N PRO A 64 3.25 -8.07 -14.04
CA PRO A 64 3.65 -9.15 -13.12
C PRO A 64 5.05 -9.71 -13.43
N ILE A 65 5.87 -9.94 -12.40
CA ILE A 65 7.16 -10.62 -12.59
C ILE A 65 6.90 -12.11 -12.65
N ASN A 66 7.15 -12.72 -13.81
CA ASN A 66 6.89 -14.14 -14.04
C ASN A 66 8.22 -14.91 -14.15
N THR A 67 8.49 -15.76 -13.17
CA THR A 67 9.64 -16.69 -13.17
C THR A 67 9.17 -18.12 -13.43
N HIS A 68 10.07 -19.10 -13.44
CA HIS A 68 9.68 -20.51 -13.56
C HIS A 68 8.75 -20.95 -12.43
N GLU A 69 9.03 -20.55 -11.19
CA GLU A 69 8.34 -21.01 -9.98
C GLU A 69 7.29 -20.02 -9.45
N LEU A 70 7.56 -18.71 -9.60
CA LEU A 70 6.80 -17.65 -8.93
C LEU A 70 6.24 -16.63 -9.92
N VAL A 71 5.06 -16.09 -9.61
CA VAL A 71 4.53 -14.86 -10.22
C VAL A 71 4.29 -13.82 -9.13
N LEU A 72 4.91 -12.64 -9.26
CA LEU A 72 4.80 -11.56 -8.28
C LEU A 72 4.01 -10.37 -8.84
N LEU A 73 3.14 -9.83 -8.00
CA LEU A 73 2.44 -8.56 -8.11
C LEU A 73 2.62 -7.76 -6.84
N ALA A 74 2.91 -6.46 -6.94
CA ALA A 74 2.98 -5.60 -5.79
C ALA A 74 2.81 -4.10 -6.12
N ASP A 75 2.10 -3.38 -5.26
CA ASP A 75 2.18 -1.91 -5.17
C ASP A 75 3.19 -1.58 -4.06
N LEU A 76 4.33 -0.99 -4.42
CA LEU A 76 5.53 -0.94 -3.59
C LEU A 76 6.12 0.47 -3.48
N ARG A 77 6.64 0.76 -2.30
CA ARG A 77 7.73 1.70 -2.03
C ARG A 77 8.55 1.13 -0.88
N LEU A 78 9.81 0.78 -1.14
CA LEU A 78 10.74 0.33 -0.10
C LEU A 78 11.61 1.50 0.37
N ASP A 79 11.63 1.73 1.68
CA ASP A 79 12.34 2.84 2.32
C ASP A 79 13.72 2.39 2.87
N ASN A 80 13.94 1.09 3.11
CA ASN A 80 15.21 0.50 3.59
C ASN A 80 15.99 -0.27 2.51
N ARG A 81 16.06 0.28 1.30
CA ARG A 81 16.65 -0.38 0.13
C ARG A 81 18.12 -0.72 0.31
N ALA A 82 18.90 0.18 0.89
CA ALA A 82 20.33 -0.01 1.06
C ALA A 82 20.62 -1.22 1.97
N GLU A 83 19.84 -1.36 3.04
CA GLU A 83 19.89 -2.48 3.97
C GLU A 83 19.51 -3.79 3.28
N LEU A 84 18.44 -3.78 2.48
CA LEU A 84 18.01 -4.95 1.72
C LEU A 84 19.06 -5.38 0.69
N LEU A 85 19.61 -4.46 -0.08
CA LEU A 85 20.66 -4.76 -1.08
C LEU A 85 21.90 -5.39 -0.43
N ASN A 86 22.29 -4.93 0.76
CA ASN A 86 23.41 -5.53 1.50
C ASN A 86 23.10 -6.96 2.00
N GLN A 87 21.83 -7.28 2.21
CA GLN A 87 21.40 -8.59 2.67
C GLN A 87 21.04 -9.54 1.52
N LEU A 88 20.79 -9.05 0.32
CA LEU A 88 20.33 -9.84 -0.83
C LEU A 88 21.47 -10.08 -1.81
N ASN A 89 21.61 -11.32 -2.27
CA ASN A 89 22.56 -11.68 -3.31
C ASN A 89 21.88 -11.65 -4.67
N GLY A 90 22.57 -11.18 -5.71
CA GLY A 90 22.10 -11.27 -7.10
C GLY A 90 21.13 -10.17 -7.55
N VAL A 91 20.95 -9.11 -6.76
CA VAL A 91 20.22 -7.90 -7.15
C VAL A 91 21.19 -6.72 -7.06
N ASN A 92 21.44 -6.04 -8.18
CA ASN A 92 22.34 -4.89 -8.24
C ASN A 92 21.56 -3.64 -8.68
N PRO A 93 21.88 -2.45 -8.14
CA PRO A 93 21.34 -1.20 -8.65
C PRO A 93 21.77 -0.92 -10.11
N PRO A 94 20.94 -0.24 -10.92
CA PRO A 94 19.56 0.12 -10.61
C PRO A 94 18.64 -1.11 -10.70
N SER A 95 17.84 -1.35 -9.65
CA SER A 95 16.84 -2.42 -9.61
C SER A 95 15.49 -1.88 -9.07
N PRO A 96 14.35 -2.27 -9.65
CA PRO A 96 13.03 -1.98 -9.09
C PRO A 96 12.81 -2.59 -7.71
N ASP A 97 11.89 -2.01 -6.93
CA ASP A 97 11.50 -2.56 -5.62
C ASP A 97 10.97 -3.99 -5.72
N SER A 98 10.24 -4.31 -6.79
CA SER A 98 9.71 -5.65 -7.07
C SER A 98 10.80 -6.72 -7.16
N ASP A 99 11.99 -6.38 -7.68
CA ASP A 99 13.12 -7.30 -7.77
C ASP A 99 13.72 -7.59 -6.40
N LEU A 100 13.80 -6.57 -5.54
CA LEU A 100 14.20 -6.73 -4.14
C LEU A 100 13.20 -7.61 -3.39
N VAL A 101 11.89 -7.39 -3.56
CA VAL A 101 10.85 -8.23 -2.94
C VAL A 101 10.95 -9.68 -3.43
N LEU A 102 11.12 -9.90 -4.74
CA LEU A 102 11.26 -11.25 -5.28
C LEU A 102 12.50 -11.96 -4.73
N ALA A 103 13.64 -11.28 -4.66
CA ALA A 103 14.87 -11.83 -4.10
C ALA A 103 14.74 -12.11 -2.59
N ALA A 104 14.08 -11.20 -1.85
CA ALA A 104 13.79 -11.37 -0.44
C ALA A 104 12.88 -12.59 -0.19
N TYR A 105 11.83 -12.76 -0.98
CA TYR A 105 10.95 -13.92 -0.90
C TYR A 105 11.68 -15.22 -1.26
N LYS A 106 12.55 -15.22 -2.29
CA LYS A 106 13.38 -16.39 -2.61
C LYS A 106 14.35 -16.76 -1.48
N LYS A 107 14.88 -15.77 -0.77
CA LYS A 107 15.86 -15.99 0.31
C LYS A 107 15.21 -16.39 1.64
N TRP A 108 14.13 -15.73 2.03
CA TRP A 108 13.52 -15.83 3.36
C TRP A 108 12.09 -16.39 3.33
N GLY A 109 11.56 -16.73 2.17
CA GLY A 109 10.17 -17.17 2.02
C GLY A 109 9.18 -16.13 2.54
N LYS A 110 8.17 -16.60 3.27
CA LYS A 110 7.15 -15.75 3.88
C LYS A 110 7.71 -14.76 4.92
N ASP A 111 8.87 -15.04 5.50
CA ASP A 111 9.49 -14.19 6.53
C ASP A 111 10.20 -12.97 5.93
N CYS A 112 10.24 -12.84 4.60
CA CYS A 112 10.81 -11.67 3.92
C CYS A 112 10.20 -10.33 4.39
N VAL A 113 8.93 -10.33 4.81
CA VAL A 113 8.23 -9.16 5.33
C VAL A 113 8.87 -8.54 6.56
N ASN A 114 9.62 -9.33 7.34
CA ASN A 114 10.35 -8.85 8.51
C ASN A 114 11.60 -8.03 8.16
N HIS A 115 12.03 -8.07 6.90
CA HIS A 115 13.21 -7.37 6.40
C HIS A 115 12.84 -6.10 5.62
N MET A 116 11.56 -5.89 5.31
CA MET A 116 11.10 -4.80 4.45
C MET A 116 10.53 -3.65 5.27
N LEU A 117 10.95 -2.43 4.96
CA LEU A 117 10.39 -1.19 5.50
C LEU A 117 9.83 -0.36 4.34
N GLY A 118 8.63 0.19 4.50
CA GLY A 118 7.99 1.05 3.52
C GLY A 118 6.52 0.72 3.33
N GLY A 119 5.92 1.22 2.26
CA GLY A 119 4.52 0.94 1.93
C GLY A 119 4.42 -0.17 0.90
N PHE A 120 3.73 -1.27 1.23
CA PHE A 120 3.57 -2.38 0.31
C PHE A 120 2.25 -3.15 0.46
N ALA A 121 1.72 -3.55 -0.69
CA ALA A 121 0.73 -4.63 -0.81
C ALA A 121 1.27 -5.62 -1.85
N ILE A 122 1.54 -6.85 -1.41
CA ILE A 122 2.24 -7.89 -2.19
C ILE A 122 1.30 -9.07 -2.40
N ALA A 123 1.37 -9.68 -3.58
CA ALA A 123 0.78 -10.97 -3.91
C ALA A 123 1.79 -11.81 -4.71
N ILE A 124 2.10 -13.01 -4.25
CA ILE A 124 3.05 -13.95 -4.86
C ILE A 124 2.36 -15.28 -5.05
N TRP A 125 2.21 -15.69 -6.31
CA TRP A 125 1.73 -17.02 -6.68
C TRP A 125 2.90 -17.98 -6.82
N ASN A 126 2.90 -19.06 -6.04
CA ASN A 126 3.78 -20.20 -6.23
C ASN A 126 3.08 -21.25 -7.09
N LYS A 127 3.65 -21.51 -8.27
CA LYS A 127 3.10 -22.43 -9.27
C LYS A 127 3.25 -23.90 -8.89
N GLU A 128 4.34 -24.25 -8.19
CA GLU A 128 4.61 -25.62 -7.78
C GLU A 128 3.70 -26.04 -6.64
N THR A 129 3.53 -25.18 -5.64
CA THR A 129 2.70 -25.48 -4.46
C THR A 129 1.25 -25.05 -4.61
N GLU A 130 0.89 -24.43 -5.74
CA GLU A 130 -0.42 -23.82 -6.00
C GLU A 130 -0.92 -22.98 -4.82
N THR A 131 -0.06 -22.05 -4.38
CA THR A 131 -0.30 -21.25 -3.18
C THR A 131 -0.12 -19.77 -3.47
N LEU A 132 -1.10 -18.97 -3.04
CA LEU A 132 -1.04 -17.51 -3.09
C LEU A 132 -0.62 -16.98 -1.73
N PHE A 133 0.50 -16.26 -1.68
CA PHE A 133 0.94 -15.50 -0.52
C PHE A 133 0.64 -14.02 -0.73
N CYS A 134 0.00 -13.38 0.25
CA CYS A 134 -0.27 -11.95 0.26
C CYS A 134 0.29 -11.32 1.53
N ALA A 135 0.80 -10.10 1.43
CA ALA A 135 1.28 -9.34 2.58
C ALA A 135 0.91 -7.86 2.46
N ARG A 136 0.63 -7.24 3.61
CA ARG A 136 0.37 -5.80 3.71
C ARG A 136 1.31 -5.19 4.73
N ASP A 137 1.83 -4.01 4.43
CA ASP A 137 2.82 -3.32 5.26
C ASP A 137 2.36 -3.06 6.71
N GLN A 138 3.34 -2.78 7.55
CA GLN A 138 3.24 -2.69 9.00
C GLN A 138 2.13 -1.74 9.47
N VAL A 139 1.97 -0.60 8.79
CA VAL A 139 1.02 0.45 9.17
C VAL A 139 -0.17 0.55 8.21
N GLY A 140 -0.22 -0.32 7.20
CA GLY A 140 -1.28 -0.37 6.22
C GLY A 140 -1.29 0.81 5.25
N ASN A 141 -0.13 1.38 4.94
CA ASN A 141 0.04 2.47 3.97
C ASN A 141 -0.58 2.13 2.61
N LYS A 142 -0.35 0.90 2.13
CA LYS A 142 -1.00 0.38 0.92
C LYS A 142 -2.20 -0.47 1.31
N PRO A 143 -3.39 -0.25 0.72
CA PRO A 143 -4.55 -1.09 1.00
C PRO A 143 -4.43 -2.45 0.31
N LEU A 144 -4.97 -3.50 0.94
CA LEU A 144 -5.22 -4.77 0.27
C LEU A 144 -6.52 -5.36 0.80
N TYR A 145 -7.40 -5.74 -0.11
CA TYR A 145 -8.69 -6.35 0.16
C TYR A 145 -8.75 -7.74 -0.47
N TYR A 146 -9.58 -8.61 0.08
CA TYR A 146 -9.80 -9.94 -0.45
C TYR A 146 -11.22 -10.45 -0.23
N ALA A 147 -11.61 -11.42 -1.04
CA ALA A 147 -12.79 -12.26 -0.85
C ALA A 147 -12.36 -13.73 -0.92
N ASP A 148 -12.70 -14.49 0.11
CA ASP A 148 -12.50 -15.95 0.18
C ASP A 148 -13.88 -16.61 0.00
N ILE A 149 -14.16 -17.09 -1.22
CA ILE A 149 -15.46 -17.60 -1.63
C ILE A 149 -15.40 -19.12 -1.70
N LYS A 150 -16.20 -19.78 -0.86
CA LYS A 150 -16.34 -21.24 -0.81
C LYS A 150 -17.80 -21.60 -1.01
N ASP A 151 -18.10 -22.24 -2.13
CA ASP A 151 -19.45 -22.68 -2.49
C ASP A 151 -19.42 -24.09 -3.08
N SER A 152 -20.55 -24.56 -3.61
CA SER A 152 -20.66 -25.88 -4.25
C SER A 152 -19.83 -25.99 -5.55
N SER A 153 -19.45 -24.87 -6.18
CA SER A 153 -18.55 -24.83 -7.33
C SER A 153 -17.07 -24.89 -6.93
N GLY A 154 -16.75 -24.68 -5.65
CA GLY A 154 -15.45 -24.91 -5.04
C GLY A 154 -14.91 -23.68 -4.30
N HIS A 155 -13.60 -23.43 -4.40
CA HIS A 155 -12.91 -22.40 -3.62
C HIS A 155 -12.25 -21.38 -4.55
N THR A 156 -12.75 -20.15 -4.55
CA THR A 156 -12.19 -19.02 -5.31
C THR A 156 -11.70 -17.94 -4.36
N PHE A 157 -10.45 -17.55 -4.51
CA PHE A 157 -9.84 -16.45 -3.78
C PHE A 157 -9.64 -15.25 -4.69
N ILE A 158 -10.05 -14.06 -4.26
CA ILE A 158 -9.93 -12.82 -5.03
C ILE A 158 -9.23 -11.80 -4.16
N PHE A 159 -8.28 -11.03 -4.70
CA PHE A 159 -7.68 -9.90 -4.03
C PHE A 159 -7.61 -8.67 -4.93
N CYS A 160 -7.60 -7.48 -4.31
CA CYS A 160 -7.31 -6.23 -4.99
C CYS A 160 -6.90 -5.14 -4.00
N THR A 161 -6.08 -4.18 -4.42
CA THR A 161 -5.81 -2.95 -3.64
C THR A 161 -7.02 -2.01 -3.57
N SER A 162 -8.12 -2.31 -4.26
CA SER A 162 -9.39 -1.60 -4.18
C SER A 162 -10.56 -2.58 -4.05
N PRO A 163 -11.54 -2.33 -3.14
CA PRO A 163 -12.73 -3.17 -3.06
C PRO A 163 -13.54 -3.13 -4.36
N THR A 164 -13.40 -2.06 -5.17
CA THR A 164 -14.02 -1.94 -6.50
C THR A 164 -13.61 -3.09 -7.43
N GLY A 165 -12.35 -3.53 -7.36
CA GLY A 165 -11.84 -4.66 -8.15
C GLY A 165 -12.59 -5.94 -7.83
N ILE A 166 -12.79 -6.21 -6.54
CA ILE A 166 -13.49 -7.40 -6.05
C ILE A 166 -14.98 -7.34 -6.39
N LEU A 167 -15.65 -6.20 -6.15
CA LEU A 167 -17.08 -6.00 -6.44
C LEU A 167 -17.46 -6.13 -7.91
N LYS A 168 -16.48 -6.09 -8.82
CA LYS A 168 -16.68 -6.26 -10.26
C LYS A 168 -16.45 -7.70 -10.71
N HIS A 169 -15.85 -8.54 -9.86
CA HIS A 169 -15.67 -9.95 -10.16
C HIS A 169 -17.02 -10.70 -10.08
N PRO A 170 -17.38 -11.54 -11.06
CA PRO A 170 -18.71 -12.18 -11.12
C PRO A 170 -19.07 -13.07 -9.92
N LYS A 171 -18.08 -13.70 -9.27
CA LYS A 171 -18.31 -14.51 -8.05
C LYS A 171 -18.46 -13.67 -6.77
N ALA A 172 -18.15 -12.37 -6.78
CA ALA A 172 -18.18 -11.55 -5.57
C ALA A 172 -19.61 -11.09 -5.24
N THR A 173 -19.97 -11.12 -3.96
CA THR A 173 -21.21 -10.54 -3.46
C THR A 173 -21.07 -9.02 -3.24
N ARG A 174 -22.19 -8.31 -3.38
CA ARG A 174 -22.31 -6.86 -3.17
C ARG A 174 -23.16 -6.52 -1.95
N GLU A 175 -23.45 -7.52 -1.13
CA GLU A 175 -24.23 -7.37 0.10
C GLU A 175 -23.50 -6.46 1.09
N ILE A 176 -24.27 -5.54 1.67
CA ILE A 176 -23.79 -4.64 2.72
C ILE A 176 -23.88 -5.38 4.04
N ASP A 177 -22.83 -5.28 4.84
CA ASP A 177 -22.81 -5.78 6.20
C ASP A 177 -23.34 -4.70 7.17
N PRO A 178 -24.48 -4.92 7.86
CA PRO A 178 -24.98 -3.99 8.86
C PRO A 178 -23.98 -3.68 9.97
N GLU A 179 -23.13 -4.66 10.36
CA GLU A 179 -22.07 -4.44 11.35
C GLU A 179 -20.94 -3.60 10.76
N GLY A 180 -20.52 -3.87 9.53
CA GLY A 180 -19.64 -3.01 8.75
C GLY A 180 -20.13 -1.55 8.64
N VAL A 181 -21.43 -1.33 8.41
CA VAL A 181 -22.05 0.02 8.42
C VAL A 181 -21.93 0.64 9.81
N PHE A 182 -22.29 -0.10 10.86
CA PHE A 182 -22.18 0.36 12.23
C PHE A 182 -20.75 0.77 12.58
N ASN A 183 -19.76 -0.06 12.24
CA ASN A 183 -18.34 0.20 12.49
C ASN A 183 -17.85 1.46 11.77
N ILE A 184 -18.29 1.69 10.53
CA ILE A 184 -17.97 2.92 9.79
C ILE A 184 -18.57 4.15 10.47
N LEU A 185 -19.83 4.08 10.92
CA LEU A 185 -20.52 5.20 11.56
C LEU A 185 -19.98 5.50 12.96
N MET A 186 -19.60 4.47 13.72
CA MET A 186 -19.03 4.60 15.07
C MET A 186 -17.52 4.91 15.06
N GLY A 187 -16.85 4.74 13.93
CA GLY A 187 -15.43 5.01 13.76
C GLY A 187 -14.53 4.06 14.55
N SER A 188 -13.46 4.60 15.14
CA SER A 188 -12.36 3.82 15.73
C SER A 188 -12.71 2.98 16.96
N VAL A 189 -13.93 3.10 17.50
CA VAL A 189 -14.34 2.46 18.77
C VAL A 189 -14.65 0.95 18.60
N CYS A 190 -14.98 0.50 17.38
CA CYS A 190 -15.48 -0.87 17.13
C CYS A 190 -14.78 -1.61 15.97
N ASN A 191 -13.53 -1.28 15.66
CA ASN A 191 -12.88 -1.80 14.45
C ASN A 191 -12.41 -3.26 14.60
N GLU A 192 -13.19 -4.20 14.09
CA GLU A 192 -12.61 -5.46 13.61
C GLU A 192 -11.62 -5.13 12.50
N GLU A 193 -10.33 -5.45 12.69
CA GLU A 193 -9.23 -4.99 11.83
C GLU A 193 -9.43 -5.38 10.34
N THR A 194 -10.17 -6.47 10.09
CA THR A 194 -10.44 -7.02 8.76
C THR A 194 -11.79 -6.61 8.14
N ALA A 195 -12.71 -6.04 8.92
CA ALA A 195 -14.06 -5.74 8.44
C ALA A 195 -14.08 -4.63 7.37
N THR A 196 -15.10 -4.69 6.50
CA THR A 196 -15.41 -3.65 5.52
C THR A 196 -16.91 -3.40 5.48
N LEU A 197 -17.35 -2.46 4.63
CA LEU A 197 -18.78 -2.22 4.38
C LEU A 197 -19.51 -3.45 3.79
N PHE A 198 -18.78 -4.38 3.14
CA PHE A 198 -19.37 -5.48 2.40
C PHE A 198 -19.15 -6.81 3.11
N SER A 199 -20.19 -7.63 3.22
CA SER A 199 -20.15 -8.91 3.95
C SER A 199 -19.16 -9.91 3.35
N GLY A 200 -19.01 -9.88 2.01
CA GLY A 200 -18.11 -10.78 1.28
C GLY A 200 -16.71 -10.25 1.03
N ILE A 201 -16.38 -9.04 1.51
CA ILE A 201 -15.07 -8.43 1.27
C ILE A 201 -14.42 -8.11 2.61
N LYS A 202 -13.21 -8.61 2.79
CA LYS A 202 -12.37 -8.32 3.94
C LYS A 202 -11.19 -7.47 3.53
N ARG A 203 -10.65 -6.73 4.48
CA ARG A 203 -9.39 -6.00 4.38
C ARG A 203 -8.30 -6.85 5.01
N LEU A 204 -7.17 -7.03 4.34
CA LEU A 204 -5.98 -7.56 5.01
C LEU A 204 -5.51 -6.49 6.00
N ALA A 205 -5.46 -6.82 7.30
CA ALA A 205 -5.06 -5.87 8.33
C ALA A 205 -3.59 -5.42 8.15
N ALA A 206 -3.22 -4.29 8.74
CA ALA A 206 -1.86 -3.77 8.71
C ALA A 206 -0.93 -4.70 9.51
N GLY A 207 0.26 -5.03 8.98
CA GLY A 207 1.18 -5.97 9.62
C GLY A 207 0.72 -7.43 9.56
N PHE A 208 -0.17 -7.79 8.62
CA PHE A 208 -0.62 -9.17 8.41
C PHE A 208 -0.16 -9.74 7.07
N CYS A 209 0.00 -11.06 7.09
CA CYS A 209 0.18 -11.90 5.92
C CYS A 209 -1.01 -12.87 5.80
N LEU A 210 -1.29 -13.26 4.57
CA LEU A 210 -2.33 -14.22 4.23
C LEU A 210 -1.76 -15.24 3.25
N GLN A 211 -2.12 -16.50 3.43
CA GLN A 211 -1.82 -17.57 2.48
C GLN A 211 -3.10 -18.29 2.10
N ALA A 212 -3.37 -18.42 0.80
CA ALA A 212 -4.52 -19.15 0.27
C ALA A 212 -4.05 -20.32 -0.60
N ASN A 213 -4.67 -21.48 -0.41
CA ASN A 213 -4.49 -22.67 -1.25
C ASN A 213 -5.79 -23.49 -1.28
N LYS A 214 -5.77 -24.66 -1.94
CA LYS A 214 -6.93 -25.56 -2.03
C LYS A 214 -7.54 -25.99 -0.70
N LYS A 215 -6.77 -26.03 0.39
CA LYS A 215 -7.26 -26.40 1.74
C LYS A 215 -7.98 -25.25 2.43
N GLY A 216 -7.71 -24.01 2.03
CA GLY A 216 -8.31 -22.82 2.62
C GLY A 216 -7.32 -21.67 2.72
N THR A 217 -7.63 -20.78 3.66
CA THR A 217 -6.92 -19.51 3.87
C THR A 217 -6.39 -19.47 5.29
N GLU A 218 -5.13 -19.11 5.44
CA GLU A 218 -4.45 -18.87 6.72
C GLU A 218 -4.06 -17.40 6.80
N LEU A 219 -4.33 -16.77 7.94
CA LEU A 219 -4.04 -15.37 8.21
C LEU A 219 -3.21 -15.29 9.49
N TRP A 220 -2.09 -14.57 9.45
CA TRP A 220 -1.26 -14.35 10.64
C TRP A 220 -0.70 -12.93 10.66
N ARG A 221 -0.52 -12.41 11.88
CA ARG A 221 0.16 -11.15 12.13
C ARG A 221 1.67 -11.40 12.13
N TYR A 222 2.42 -10.63 11.36
CA TYR A 222 3.89 -10.66 11.38
C TYR A 222 4.49 -9.45 12.09
N TRP A 223 3.71 -8.38 12.27
CA TRP A 223 4.15 -7.16 12.92
C TRP A 223 3.03 -6.55 13.75
N GLU A 224 3.39 -6.05 14.92
CA GLU A 224 2.57 -5.13 15.71
C GLU A 224 3.44 -4.06 16.36
N PRO A 225 2.86 -2.90 16.72
CA PRO A 225 3.58 -1.91 17.51
C PRO A 225 3.87 -2.47 18.90
N GLU A 226 5.08 -2.96 19.13
CA GLU A 226 5.55 -3.32 20.46
C GLU A 226 6.12 -2.08 21.17
N PRO A 227 5.82 -1.85 22.46
CA PRO A 227 6.50 -0.83 23.24
C PRO A 227 7.98 -1.20 23.33
N GLY A 228 8.79 -0.55 22.50
CA GLY A 228 10.23 -0.77 22.48
C GLY A 228 10.90 -0.39 23.79
N ASN A 229 12.17 -0.78 23.95
CA ASN A 229 12.98 -0.30 25.06
C ASN A 229 13.06 1.23 25.02
N PRO A 230 12.85 1.92 26.15
CA PRO A 230 12.95 3.37 26.18
C PRO A 230 14.36 3.78 25.76
N VAL A 231 14.44 4.61 24.73
CA VAL A 231 15.70 5.25 24.33
C VAL A 231 16.11 6.18 25.46
N ARG A 232 17.33 6.00 25.98
CA ARG A 232 17.86 6.81 27.07
C ARG A 232 19.17 7.47 26.65
N PHE A 233 19.08 8.71 26.21
CA PHE A 233 20.26 9.55 26.04
C PHE A 233 20.64 10.25 27.35
N THR A 234 21.91 10.67 27.42
CA THR A 234 22.47 11.33 28.60
C THR A 234 22.17 12.82 28.60
N ASN A 235 22.07 13.43 27.42
CA ASN A 235 21.74 14.84 27.24
C ASN A 235 20.35 15.00 26.57
N GLU A 236 19.64 16.07 26.91
CA GLU A 236 18.36 16.42 26.30
C GLU A 236 18.50 16.72 24.80
N ASN A 237 19.58 17.40 24.41
CA ASN A 237 19.84 17.74 23.01
C ASN A 237 19.94 16.51 22.10
N ASP A 238 20.46 15.39 22.63
CA ASP A 238 20.61 14.14 21.87
C ASP A 238 19.22 13.56 21.47
N TYR A 239 18.18 13.79 22.28
CA TYR A 239 16.81 13.39 21.92
C TYR A 239 16.27 14.23 20.76
N VAL A 240 16.54 15.54 20.78
CA VAL A 240 16.12 16.47 19.72
C VAL A 240 16.83 16.12 18.42
N GLU A 241 18.14 15.89 18.46
CA GLU A 241 18.92 15.46 17.29
C GLU A 241 18.43 14.11 16.77
N GLY A 242 18.26 13.11 17.64
CA GLY A 242 17.75 11.80 17.26
C GLY A 242 16.34 11.85 16.63
N PHE A 243 15.44 12.68 17.15
CA PHE A 243 14.14 12.90 16.54
C PHE A 243 14.26 13.56 15.15
N ASN A 244 15.05 14.62 15.04
CA ASN A 244 15.26 15.33 13.78
C ASN A 244 15.86 14.43 12.70
N GLU A 245 16.82 13.57 13.06
CA GLU A 245 17.38 12.58 12.15
C GLU A 245 16.33 11.60 11.63
N LYS A 246 15.47 11.07 12.53
CA LYS A 246 14.42 10.11 12.14
C LYS A 246 13.32 10.77 11.32
N LEU A 247 12.94 12.00 11.66
CA LEU A 247 12.01 12.80 10.88
C LEU A 247 12.57 13.12 9.49
N GLU A 248 13.83 13.59 9.40
CA GLU A 248 14.49 13.86 8.12
C GLU A 248 14.55 12.59 7.25
N GLN A 249 14.89 11.44 7.83
CA GLN A 249 14.89 10.14 7.14
C GLN A 249 13.49 9.79 6.59
N ALA A 250 12.45 9.87 7.43
CA ALA A 250 11.08 9.53 7.03
C ALA A 250 10.52 10.47 5.95
N VAL A 251 10.76 11.78 6.08
CA VAL A 251 10.33 12.78 5.09
C VAL A 251 11.09 12.59 3.79
N LYS A 252 12.41 12.39 3.84
CA LYS A 252 13.25 12.13 2.66
C LYS A 252 12.76 10.92 1.85
N ALA A 253 12.37 9.83 2.53
CA ALA A 253 11.80 8.66 1.86
C ALA A 253 10.47 8.97 1.17
N CYS A 254 9.61 9.78 1.79
CA CYS A 254 8.30 10.13 1.23
C CYS A 254 8.37 11.09 0.02
N ILE A 255 9.43 11.90 -0.10
CA ILE A 255 9.62 12.86 -1.21
C ILE A 255 10.51 12.33 -2.33
N ASN A 256 10.91 11.06 -2.29
CA ASN A 256 11.73 10.42 -3.33
C ASN A 256 10.90 10.15 -4.60
N THR A 257 10.68 11.20 -5.40
CA THR A 257 9.88 11.16 -6.62
C THR A 257 10.38 12.18 -7.65
N GLU A 258 10.15 11.87 -8.94
CA GLU A 258 10.32 12.82 -10.04
C GLU A 258 9.05 13.64 -10.33
N LEU A 259 7.95 13.35 -9.64
CA LEU A 259 6.73 14.16 -9.71
C LEU A 259 6.84 15.37 -8.77
N PRO A 260 6.05 16.44 -9.02
CA PRO A 260 5.89 17.51 -8.05
C PRO A 260 5.41 16.95 -6.70
N VAL A 261 6.06 17.38 -5.63
CA VAL A 261 5.71 16.99 -4.26
C VAL A 261 4.72 17.98 -3.70
N SER A 262 3.63 17.47 -3.13
CA SER A 262 2.63 18.27 -2.45
C SER A 262 2.42 17.83 -1.00
N SER A 263 2.08 18.76 -0.12
CA SER A 263 1.70 18.50 1.27
C SER A 263 0.37 19.17 1.61
N PHE A 264 -0.39 18.55 2.53
CA PHE A 264 -1.50 19.22 3.20
C PHE A 264 -0.97 19.98 4.41
N LEU A 265 -1.22 21.28 4.47
CA LEU A 265 -0.81 22.16 5.56
C LEU A 265 -2.05 22.56 6.35
N SER A 266 -2.04 22.39 7.67
CA SER A 266 -3.14 22.82 8.54
C SER A 266 -2.74 23.90 9.55
N GLY A 267 -1.46 24.30 9.56
CA GLY A 267 -0.90 25.14 10.61
C GLY A 267 -0.73 24.44 11.96
N GLY A 268 -1.19 23.18 12.09
CA GLY A 268 -0.92 22.32 13.24
C GLY A 268 0.55 21.91 13.31
N LEU A 269 1.00 21.47 14.49
CA LEU A 269 2.40 21.13 14.73
C LEU A 269 2.91 20.04 13.78
N ASP A 270 2.13 18.98 13.56
CA ASP A 270 2.57 17.82 12.78
C ASP A 270 2.70 18.14 11.28
N SER A 271 1.63 18.69 10.67
CA SER A 271 1.59 19.01 9.24
C SER A 271 2.61 20.08 8.88
N SER A 272 2.79 21.08 9.76
CA SER A 272 3.79 22.13 9.59
C SER A 272 5.20 21.57 9.72
N THR A 273 5.47 20.73 10.72
CA THR A 273 6.79 20.08 10.91
C THR A 273 7.19 19.26 9.70
N VAL A 274 6.28 18.42 9.17
CA VAL A 274 6.54 17.61 7.97
C VAL A 274 6.73 18.50 6.74
N SER A 275 5.88 19.52 6.55
CA SER A 275 5.93 20.41 5.38
C SER A 275 7.21 21.26 5.37
N CYS A 276 7.61 21.83 6.50
CA CYS A 276 8.85 22.61 6.61
C CYS A 276 10.09 21.73 6.38
N MET A 277 10.12 20.51 6.93
CA MET A 277 11.20 19.56 6.68
C MET A 277 11.27 19.18 5.20
N ALA A 278 10.13 18.88 4.57
CA ALA A 278 10.06 18.55 3.14
C ALA A 278 10.56 19.72 2.29
N ASN A 279 10.14 20.95 2.59
CA ASN A 279 10.57 22.15 1.88
C ASN A 279 12.08 22.35 1.95
N LYS A 280 12.65 22.24 3.16
CA LYS A 280 14.10 22.34 3.38
C LYS A 280 14.87 21.30 2.55
N LEU A 281 14.38 20.06 2.48
CA LEU A 281 15.01 19.01 1.69
C LEU A 281 14.90 19.23 0.18
N LEU A 282 13.73 19.69 -0.29
CA LEU A 282 13.49 19.96 -1.71
C LEU A 282 14.30 21.15 -2.21
N HIS A 283 14.44 22.22 -1.41
CA HIS A 283 15.28 23.38 -1.74
C HIS A 283 16.76 23.01 -1.96
N ARG A 284 17.29 22.01 -1.22
CA ARG A 284 18.66 21.49 -1.45
C ARG A 284 18.83 20.89 -2.85
N SER A 285 17.73 20.52 -3.51
CA SER A 285 17.70 19.93 -4.86
C SER A 285 17.02 20.84 -5.90
N ASP A 286 16.89 22.14 -5.60
CA ASP A 286 16.23 23.14 -6.44
C ASP A 286 14.78 22.77 -6.85
N LYS A 287 14.10 22.00 -5.99
CA LYS A 287 12.66 21.67 -6.10
C LYS A 287 11.89 22.50 -5.06
N ARG A 288 10.61 22.80 -5.36
CA ARG A 288 9.70 23.53 -4.45
C ARG A 288 8.60 22.60 -3.94
N LEU A 289 8.15 22.83 -2.70
CA LEU A 289 6.99 22.14 -2.15
C LEU A 289 5.71 22.91 -2.50
N ILE A 290 4.72 22.20 -3.05
CA ILE A 290 3.37 22.72 -3.20
C ILE A 290 2.59 22.40 -1.92
N THR A 291 1.96 23.38 -1.29
CA THR A 291 1.14 23.16 -0.11
C THR A 291 -0.31 23.51 -0.38
N SER A 292 -1.23 22.81 0.28
CA SER A 292 -2.66 23.12 0.18
C SER A 292 -3.37 22.99 1.52
N SER A 293 -4.33 23.86 1.76
CA SER A 293 -5.12 23.91 2.99
C SER A 293 -6.60 23.97 2.68
N PHE A 294 -7.38 23.11 3.33
CA PHE A 294 -8.83 23.21 3.30
C PHE A 294 -9.27 24.29 4.29
N VAL A 295 -10.01 25.28 3.80
CA VAL A 295 -10.53 26.36 4.65
C VAL A 295 -12.02 26.49 4.45
N LEU A 296 -12.73 26.75 5.55
CA LEU A 296 -14.16 27.02 5.53
C LEU A 296 -14.39 28.46 5.04
N PRO A 297 -15.56 28.75 4.45
CA PRO A 297 -15.95 30.12 4.14
C PRO A 297 -15.96 31.01 5.40
N GLU A 298 -15.66 32.30 5.22
CA GLU A 298 -15.36 33.27 6.30
C GLU A 298 -16.48 33.51 7.32
N TYR A 299 -17.69 33.01 7.07
CA TYR A 299 -18.88 33.20 7.90
C TYR A 299 -19.09 32.10 8.97
N GLU A 300 -18.25 31.07 9.04
CA GLU A 300 -18.27 30.08 10.12
C GLU A 300 -17.22 30.43 11.20
N ALA A 301 -17.61 31.28 12.14
CA ALA A 301 -16.72 31.75 13.21
C ALA A 301 -16.26 30.60 14.13
N GLY A 302 -14.93 30.45 14.29
CA GLY A 302 -14.31 29.63 15.34
C GLY A 302 -13.57 28.37 14.91
N ILE A 303 -13.54 28.03 13.61
CA ILE A 303 -12.89 26.81 13.08
C ILE A 303 -11.87 27.14 11.97
N ASP A 304 -11.54 28.41 11.77
CA ASP A 304 -10.63 28.82 10.70
C ASP A 304 -9.16 28.69 11.12
N GLU A 305 -8.45 27.73 10.51
CA GLU A 305 -7.02 27.47 10.73
C GLU A 305 -6.10 28.44 9.97
N ARG A 306 -6.64 29.32 9.10
CA ARG A 306 -5.87 30.25 8.25
C ARG A 306 -4.80 31.02 8.99
N LYS A 307 -5.10 31.51 10.20
CA LYS A 307 -4.12 32.26 10.99
C LYS A 307 -2.83 31.46 11.20
N TYR A 308 -2.95 30.19 11.60
CA TYR A 308 -1.79 29.33 11.87
C TYR A 308 -1.08 28.95 10.57
N ILE A 309 -1.84 28.77 9.49
CA ILE A 309 -1.28 28.50 8.16
C ILE A 309 -0.46 29.71 7.69
N ASP A 310 -1.03 30.92 7.76
CA ASP A 310 -0.40 32.16 7.34
C ASP A 310 0.89 32.45 8.12
N ASP A 311 0.93 32.16 9.43
CA ASP A 311 2.16 32.26 10.23
C ASP A 311 3.28 31.38 9.65
N ILE A 312 2.97 30.13 9.26
CA ILE A 312 3.92 29.22 8.63
C ILE A 312 4.33 29.67 7.22
N LEU A 313 3.39 30.22 6.44
CA LEU A 313 3.64 30.73 5.08
C LEU A 313 4.53 31.99 5.09
N GLN A 314 4.45 32.82 6.12
CA GLN A 314 5.29 34.03 6.23
C GLN A 314 6.77 33.69 6.44
N GLU A 315 7.07 32.57 7.11
CA GLU A 315 8.44 32.16 7.44
C GLU A 315 9.09 31.27 6.37
N ASN A 316 8.33 30.77 5.40
CA ASN A 316 8.78 29.76 4.46
C ASN A 316 8.29 30.04 3.02
N ASP A 317 9.17 29.88 2.04
CA ASP A 317 8.80 30.01 0.61
C ASP A 317 8.04 28.76 0.13
N PHE A 318 6.73 28.75 0.33
CA PHE A 318 5.83 27.72 -0.18
C PHE A 318 5.03 28.22 -1.40
N GLU A 319 4.78 27.34 -2.36
CA GLU A 319 3.71 27.55 -3.35
C GLU A 319 2.39 27.05 -2.74
N HIS A 320 1.57 27.97 -2.20
CA HIS A 320 0.39 27.61 -1.38
C HIS A 320 -0.95 27.84 -2.09
N PHE A 321 -1.89 26.91 -1.88
CA PHE A 321 -3.26 26.99 -2.37
C PHE A 321 -4.30 26.76 -1.27
N TYR A 322 -5.19 27.73 -1.08
CA TYR A 322 -6.39 27.54 -0.28
C TYR A 322 -7.49 26.85 -1.10
N ILE A 323 -8.07 25.79 -0.53
CA ILE A 323 -9.16 25.01 -1.12
C ILE A 323 -10.43 25.28 -0.31
N THR A 324 -11.37 25.99 -0.92
CA THR A 324 -12.72 26.23 -0.39
C THR A 324 -13.72 25.30 -1.06
N ARG A 325 -14.72 24.81 -0.31
CA ARG A 325 -15.84 24.04 -0.86
C ARG A 325 -16.84 24.90 -1.63
#